data_AF-A0A953M866-F1
#
_entry.id   AF-A0A953M866-F1
#
_cell.length_a   1.000
_cell.length_b   1.000
_cell.length_c   1.000
_cell.angle_alpha   90.00
_cell.angle_beta   90.00
_cell.angle_gamma   90.00
#
_symmetry.space_group_name_H-M   'P 1'
#
loop_
_entity.id
_entity.type
_entity.pdbx_description
1 polymer ?
#
loop_
_entity_poly.entity_id
_entity_poly.type
_entity_poly.pdbx_seq_one_letter_code
_entity_poly.pdbx_strand_id
1 'polypeptide(L)'
;MGDTPKLSHTDESGQARMVDVGDKPVTSRVAVAEGRVRVSEQLAERIRENTVAKGDLLGVARLAGIQAAKKTGELIPLCHPLALDHADVVTELDGCVIKIRATARVTGRTGVEMEALTAVTVA
;
A
#
# COMPACT_ATOMS: atom_id res chain seq x y z
N MET A 1 11.10 -33.66 -3.19
CA MET A 1 9.73 -33.10 -3.17
C MET A 1 9.77 -32.00 -2.12
N GLY A 2 9.99 -30.75 -2.56
CA GLY A 2 10.29 -29.64 -1.65
C GLY A 2 9.06 -29.25 -0.86
N ASP A 3 9.24 -28.99 0.44
CA ASP A 3 8.21 -28.51 1.35
C ASP A 3 7.49 -27.29 0.75
N THR A 4 6.20 -27.46 0.43
CA THR A 4 5.34 -26.34 0.06
C THR A 4 5.19 -25.47 1.32
N PRO A 5 5.57 -24.18 1.31
CA PRO A 5 5.44 -23.33 2.48
C PRO A 5 3.97 -23.29 2.93
N LYS A 6 3.73 -23.67 4.19
CA LYS A 6 2.39 -23.71 4.79
C LYS A 6 1.80 -22.30 4.79
N LEU A 7 0.68 -22.11 4.10
CA LEU A 7 -0.03 -20.83 4.05
C LEU A 7 -0.45 -20.42 5.47
N SER A 8 -0.07 -19.22 5.91
CA SER A 8 -0.34 -18.76 7.28
C SER A 8 -1.80 -18.36 7.51
N HIS A 9 -2.51 -17.96 6.46
CA HIS A 9 -3.90 -17.48 6.54
C HIS A 9 -4.96 -18.59 6.38
N THR A 10 -4.58 -19.85 6.30
CA THR A 10 -5.51 -20.99 6.25
C THR A 10 -5.38 -21.86 7.49
N ASP A 11 -6.49 -22.36 8.02
CA ASP A 11 -6.48 -23.37 9.08
C ASP A 11 -6.23 -24.79 8.52
N GLU A 12 -6.27 -25.80 9.40
CA GLU A 12 -6.03 -27.20 9.04
C GLU A 12 -7.10 -27.80 8.12
N SER A 13 -8.26 -27.14 8.02
CA SER A 13 -9.35 -27.48 7.10
C SER A 13 -9.30 -26.69 5.79
N GLY A 14 -8.35 -25.76 5.64
CA GLY A 14 -8.21 -24.88 4.48
C GLY A 14 -9.08 -23.61 4.54
N GLN A 15 -9.76 -23.34 5.65
CA GLN A 15 -10.57 -22.13 5.81
C GLN A 15 -9.69 -20.91 6.15
N ALA A 16 -10.08 -19.76 5.61
CA ALA A 16 -9.34 -18.52 5.80
C ALA A 16 -9.49 -18.01 7.24
N ARG A 17 -8.38 -17.71 7.92
CA ARG A 17 -8.37 -17.19 9.28
C ARG A 17 -7.34 -16.10 9.48
N MET A 18 -7.64 -15.17 10.39
CA MET A 18 -6.67 -14.19 10.86
C MET A 18 -5.67 -14.90 11.77
N VAL A 19 -4.38 -14.62 11.58
CA VAL A 19 -3.30 -15.24 12.36
C VAL A 19 -3.22 -14.56 13.72
N ASP A 20 -3.17 -15.32 14.81
CA ASP A 20 -2.84 -14.74 16.11
C ASP A 20 -1.35 -14.33 16.14
N VAL A 21 -1.11 -13.09 16.53
CA VAL A 21 0.22 -12.49 16.63
C VAL A 21 0.57 -12.07 18.06
N GLY A 22 -0.27 -12.39 19.05
CA GLY A 22 -0.14 -11.92 20.44
C GLY A 22 1.22 -12.20 21.08
N ASP A 23 1.76 -13.39 20.85
CA ASP A 23 3.06 -13.84 21.39
C ASP A 23 4.27 -13.38 20.58
N LYS A 24 4.06 -12.73 19.43
CA LYS A 24 5.17 -12.22 18.62
C LYS A 24 5.75 -10.95 19.26
N PRO A 25 7.07 -10.77 19.26
CA PRO A 25 7.69 -9.57 19.81
C PRO A 25 7.31 -8.32 19.00
N VAL A 26 7.18 -7.20 19.71
CA VAL A 26 7.03 -5.88 19.09
C VAL A 26 8.38 -5.43 18.55
N THR A 27 8.43 -5.04 17.29
CA THR A 27 9.65 -4.57 16.61
C THR A 27 9.31 -3.41 15.68
N SER A 28 10.29 -2.56 15.36
CA SER A 28 10.13 -1.56 14.31
C SER A 28 10.16 -2.24 12.94
N ARG A 29 9.15 -1.95 12.13
CA ARG A 29 8.92 -2.57 10.82
C ARG A 29 8.68 -1.50 9.78
N VAL A 30 9.19 -1.74 8.59
CA VAL A 30 9.04 -0.86 7.43
C VAL A 30 8.74 -1.69 6.20
N ALA A 31 7.83 -1.22 5.36
CA ALA A 31 7.59 -1.77 4.04
C ALA A 31 7.60 -0.64 3.00
N VAL A 32 8.05 -0.99 1.81
CA VAL A 32 8.05 -0.12 0.64
C VAL A 32 7.38 -0.87 -0.50
N ALA A 33 6.45 -0.21 -1.18
CA ALA A 33 5.80 -0.74 -2.38
C ALA A 33 5.89 0.29 -3.51
N GLU A 34 5.84 -0.19 -4.76
CA GLU A 34 5.86 0.63 -5.96
C GLU A 34 4.79 0.20 -6.96
N GLY A 35 4.24 1.18 -7.68
CA GLY A 35 3.24 0.99 -8.72
C GLY A 35 3.46 1.95 -9.88
N ARG A 36 2.85 1.64 -11.03
CA ARG A 36 2.98 2.43 -12.25
C ARG A 36 1.64 2.51 -12.96
N VAL A 37 1.23 3.71 -13.34
CA VAL A 37 0.04 3.96 -14.17
C VAL A 37 0.48 4.57 -15.49
N ARG A 38 0.24 3.85 -16.60
CA ARG A 38 0.50 4.38 -17.94
C ARG A 38 -0.68 5.24 -18.37
N VAL A 39 -0.39 6.44 -18.83
CA VAL A 39 -1.37 7.40 -19.34
C VAL A 39 -1.09 7.72 -20.80
N SER A 40 -2.03 8.38 -21.48
CA SER A 40 -1.80 8.91 -22.82
C SER A 40 -0.86 10.11 -22.79
N GLU A 41 -0.19 10.41 -23.91
CA GLU A 41 0.67 11.60 -24.04
C GLU A 41 -0.12 12.88 -23.73
N GLN A 42 -1.35 12.99 -24.26
CA GLN A 42 -2.22 14.14 -23.99
C GLN A 42 -2.49 14.34 -22.49
N LEU A 43 -2.70 13.26 -21.72
CA LEU A 43 -2.90 13.39 -20.28
C LEU A 43 -1.58 13.72 -19.56
N ALA A 44 -0.47 13.11 -19.99
CA ALA A 44 0.86 13.41 -19.45
C ALA A 44 1.22 14.90 -19.61
N GLU A 45 1.00 15.47 -20.79
CA GLU A 45 1.18 16.91 -21.04
C GLU A 45 0.35 17.77 -20.09
N ARG A 46 -0.94 17.45 -19.94
CA ARG A 46 -1.84 18.18 -19.03
C ARG A 46 -1.42 18.08 -17.56
N ILE A 47 -0.87 16.94 -17.14
CA ILE A 47 -0.33 16.77 -15.79
C ILE A 47 0.91 17.64 -15.61
N ARG A 48 1.84 17.68 -16.59
CA ARG A 48 3.06 18.52 -16.55
C ARG A 48 2.71 20.01 -16.46
N GLU A 49 1.71 20.44 -17.22
CA GLU A 49 1.26 21.83 -17.26
C GLU A 49 0.31 22.19 -16.10
N ASN A 50 -0.07 21.21 -15.28
CA ASN A 50 -1.08 21.36 -14.24
C ASN A 50 -2.43 21.91 -14.75
N THR A 51 -2.83 21.52 -15.96
CA THR A 51 -4.07 21.93 -16.66
C THR A 51 -5.14 20.82 -16.66
N VAL A 52 -5.01 19.85 -15.75
CA VAL A 52 -6.05 18.85 -15.51
C VAL A 52 -7.25 19.56 -14.89
N ALA A 53 -8.45 19.30 -15.42
CA ALA A 53 -9.69 19.96 -14.98
C ALA A 53 -10.02 19.74 -13.49
N LYS A 54 -9.38 18.75 -12.85
CA LYS A 54 -9.56 18.35 -11.45
C LYS A 54 -8.52 18.97 -10.50
N GLY A 55 -7.59 19.80 -10.99
CA GLY A 55 -6.49 20.38 -10.21
C GLY A 55 -5.28 19.45 -10.10
N ASP A 56 -4.58 19.52 -8.96
CA ASP A 56 -3.34 18.78 -8.69
C ASP A 56 -3.60 17.26 -8.57
N LEU A 57 -3.51 16.57 -9.71
CA LEU A 57 -3.76 15.13 -9.81
C LEU A 57 -2.78 14.32 -8.95
N LEU A 58 -1.50 14.64 -8.98
CA LEU A 58 -0.46 13.88 -8.28
C LEU A 58 -0.57 14.09 -6.76
N GLY A 59 -0.85 15.32 -6.32
CA GLY A 59 -1.10 15.63 -4.91
C GLY A 59 -2.34 14.92 -4.36
N VAL A 60 -3.44 14.89 -5.13
CA VAL A 60 -4.65 14.15 -4.74
C VAL A 60 -4.37 12.64 -4.64
N ALA A 61 -3.69 12.06 -5.62
CA ALA A 61 -3.26 10.65 -5.59
C ALA A 61 -2.43 10.33 -4.33
N ARG A 62 -1.46 11.19 -4.01
CA ARG A 62 -0.66 11.07 -2.78
C ARG A 62 -1.53 11.06 -1.51
N LEU A 63 -2.47 12.00 -1.38
CA LEU A 63 -3.35 12.07 -0.21
C LEU A 63 -4.29 10.86 -0.13
N ALA A 64 -4.77 10.36 -1.27
CA ALA A 64 -5.59 9.15 -1.34
C ALA A 64 -4.81 7.92 -0.84
N GLY A 65 -3.57 7.73 -1.31
CA GLY A 65 -2.71 6.64 -0.86
C GLY A 65 -2.41 6.67 0.64
N ILE A 66 -2.12 7.86 1.21
CA ILE A 66 -1.90 8.02 2.67
C ILE A 66 -3.17 7.65 3.46
N GLN A 67 -4.35 8.05 2.97
CA GLN A 67 -5.60 7.66 3.61
C GLN A 67 -5.86 6.15 3.51
N ALA A 68 -5.57 5.56 2.36
CA ALA A 68 -5.74 4.13 2.12
C ALA A 68 -4.85 3.28 3.02
N ALA A 69 -3.59 3.67 3.22
CA ALA A 69 -2.67 2.99 4.14
C ALA A 69 -3.30 2.78 5.52
N LYS A 70 -3.92 3.83 6.07
CA LYS A 70 -4.57 3.79 7.40
C LYS A 70 -5.84 2.94 7.44
N LYS A 71 -6.48 2.73 6.29
CA LYS A 71 -7.74 1.97 6.13
C LYS A 71 -7.54 0.52 5.70
N THR A 72 -6.29 0.05 5.62
CA THR A 72 -5.98 -1.29 5.13
C THR A 72 -6.71 -2.39 5.89
N GLY A 73 -6.75 -2.32 7.23
CA GLY A 73 -7.51 -3.28 8.05
C GLY A 73 -9.03 -3.22 7.88
N GLU A 74 -9.58 -2.13 7.30
CA GLU A 74 -11.01 -2.05 6.92
C GLU A 74 -11.26 -2.69 5.55
N LEU A 75 -10.25 -2.71 4.68
CA LEU A 75 -10.36 -3.15 3.28
C LEU A 75 -9.98 -4.63 3.10
N ILE A 76 -8.98 -5.11 3.85
CA ILE A 76 -8.42 -6.45 3.69
C ILE A 76 -8.85 -7.33 4.87
N PRO A 77 -9.74 -8.32 4.67
CA PRO A 77 -10.48 -8.98 5.76
C PRO A 77 -9.64 -9.63 6.87
N LEU A 78 -8.42 -10.09 6.55
CA LEU A 78 -7.55 -10.81 7.48
C LEU A 78 -6.31 -10.01 7.90
N CYS A 79 -6.23 -8.73 7.52
CA CYS A 79 -5.21 -7.83 8.04
C CYS A 79 -5.57 -7.41 9.47
N HIS A 80 -4.57 -7.38 10.34
CA HIS A 80 -4.72 -6.77 11.65
C HIS A 80 -4.90 -5.25 11.51
N PRO A 81 -5.72 -4.60 12.35
CA PRO A 81 -5.69 -3.15 12.45
C PRO A 81 -4.35 -2.72 13.07
N LEU A 82 -3.63 -1.83 12.38
CA LEU A 82 -2.32 -1.33 12.81
C LEU A 82 -2.36 0.18 13.06
N ALA A 83 -1.84 0.61 14.21
CA ALA A 83 -1.57 2.01 14.50
C ALA A 83 -0.27 2.41 13.81
N LEU A 84 -0.35 2.88 12.56
CA LEU A 84 0.82 3.28 11.79
C LEU A 84 1.58 4.42 12.46
N ASP A 85 2.91 4.27 12.57
CA ASP A 85 3.80 5.33 13.03
C ASP A 85 4.03 6.35 11.90
N HIS A 86 4.05 5.87 10.66
CA HIS A 86 4.29 6.71 9.47
C HIS A 86 3.70 6.08 8.21
N ALA A 87 3.15 6.92 7.34
CA ALA A 87 2.79 6.58 5.97
C ALA A 87 3.15 7.75 5.05
N ASP A 88 3.93 7.48 4.01
CA ASP A 88 4.26 8.46 2.97
C ASP A 88 4.06 7.85 1.58
N VAL A 89 3.66 8.69 0.64
CA VAL A 89 3.43 8.34 -0.75
C VAL A 89 4.06 9.42 -1.61
N VAL A 90 4.85 8.99 -2.59
CA VAL A 90 5.46 9.83 -3.61
C VAL A 90 4.84 9.47 -4.96
N THR A 91 4.32 10.46 -5.65
CA THR A 91 3.73 10.35 -6.99
C THR A 91 4.49 11.28 -7.93
N GLU A 92 5.01 10.72 -9.02
CA GLU A 92 5.80 11.47 -10.01
C GLU A 92 5.42 11.05 -11.42
N LEU A 93 5.43 11.98 -12.36
CA LEU A 93 5.26 11.67 -13.78
C LEU A 93 6.64 11.54 -14.44
N ASP A 94 6.91 10.38 -15.05
CA ASP A 94 8.08 10.09 -15.87
C ASP A 94 7.64 9.71 -17.28
N GLY A 95 7.80 10.63 -18.23
CA GLY A 95 7.28 10.49 -19.58
C GLY A 95 5.75 10.38 -19.61
N CYS A 96 5.25 9.19 -19.96
CA CYS A 96 3.84 8.80 -19.99
C CYS A 96 3.45 7.85 -18.84
N VAL A 97 4.27 7.75 -17.79
CA VAL A 97 4.04 6.84 -16.67
C VAL A 97 4.05 7.61 -15.37
N ILE A 98 2.97 7.53 -14.61
CA ILE A 98 2.93 7.97 -13.23
C ILE A 98 3.56 6.86 -12.39
N LYS A 99 4.68 7.14 -11.73
CA LYS A 99 5.30 6.26 -10.74
C LYS A 99 4.77 6.61 -9.37
N ILE A 100 4.49 5.57 -8.59
CA ILE A 100 3.93 5.68 -7.25
C ILE A 100 4.83 4.85 -6.35
N ARG A 101 5.30 5.44 -5.25
CA ARG A 101 6.08 4.75 -4.23
C ARG A 101 5.51 5.06 -2.86
N ALA A 102 5.10 4.04 -2.12
CA ALA A 102 4.61 4.19 -0.76
C ALA A 102 5.59 3.58 0.25
N THR A 103 5.77 4.24 1.38
CA THR A 103 6.51 3.73 2.54
C THR A 103 5.59 3.74 3.76
N ALA A 104 5.45 2.60 4.43
CA ALA A 104 4.69 2.49 5.66
C ALA A 104 5.60 1.96 6.79
N ARG A 105 5.41 2.48 8.01
CA ARG A 105 6.16 2.07 9.21
C ARG A 105 5.24 1.85 10.39
N VAL A 106 5.59 0.86 11.20
CA VAL A 106 4.89 0.54 12.44
C VAL A 106 5.85 -0.06 13.45
N THR A 107 5.61 0.19 14.72
CA THR A 107 6.21 -0.51 15.85
C THR A 107 5.21 -1.53 16.35
N GLY A 108 5.31 -2.77 15.88
CA GLY A 108 4.24 -3.76 16.02
C GLY A 108 4.67 -5.22 15.91
N ARG A 109 3.68 -6.11 16.06
CA ARG A 109 3.86 -7.58 16.10
C ARG A 109 3.81 -8.24 14.71
N THR A 110 3.32 -7.53 13.70
CA THR A 110 3.18 -8.01 12.33
C THR A 110 3.68 -6.96 11.35
N GLY A 111 3.99 -7.41 10.12
CA GLY A 111 4.45 -6.56 9.02
C GLY A 111 3.44 -5.50 8.59
N VAL A 112 3.89 -4.62 7.69
CA VAL A 112 3.15 -3.46 7.19
C VAL A 112 3.16 -3.42 5.65
N GLU A 113 3.37 -4.58 5.03
CA GLU A 113 3.46 -4.76 3.59
C GLU A 113 2.14 -4.43 2.90
N MET A 114 1.03 -4.81 3.54
CA MET A 114 -0.31 -4.61 3.01
C MET A 114 -0.70 -3.15 3.02
N GLU A 115 -0.29 -2.36 4.01
CA GLU A 115 -0.53 -0.93 4.06
C GLU A 115 0.24 -0.19 2.97
N ALA A 116 1.50 -0.57 2.71
CA ALA A 116 2.28 -0.01 1.61
C ALA A 116 1.66 -0.37 0.24
N LEU A 117 1.25 -1.62 0.04
CA LEU A 117 0.61 -2.06 -1.20
C LEU A 117 -0.75 -1.40 -1.42
N THR A 118 -1.55 -1.25 -0.37
CA THR A 118 -2.87 -0.61 -0.42
C THR A 118 -2.72 0.88 -0.73
N ALA A 119 -1.73 1.55 -0.14
CA ALA A 119 -1.41 2.94 -0.45
C ALA A 119 -1.06 3.14 -1.93
N VAL A 120 -0.21 2.28 -2.50
CA VAL A 120 0.13 2.30 -3.94
C VAL A 120 -1.07 2.01 -4.83
N THR A 121 -1.93 1.08 -4.41
CA THR A 121 -3.07 0.64 -5.22
C THR A 121 -4.16 1.70 -5.34
N VAL A 122 -4.36 2.50 -4.29
CA VAL A 122 -5.41 3.53 -4.25
C VAL A 122 -4.91 4.89 -4.74
N ALA A 123 -3.61 5.18 -4.61
CA ALA A 123 -2.98 6.34 -5.22
C ALA A 123 -3.00 6.24 -6.76
#